data_AF-A0A9E3SVG0-F1
#
_entry.id   AF-A0A9E3SVG0-F1
#
_cell.length_a   1.000
_cell.length_b   1.000
_cell.length_c   1.000
_cell.angle_alpha   90.00
_cell.angle_beta   90.00
_cell.angle_gamma   90.00
#
_symmetry.space_group_name_H-M   'P 1'
#
loop_
_entity.id
_entity.type
_entity.pdbx_description
1 polymer ?
#
loop_
_entity_poly.entity_id
_entity_poly.type
_entity_poly.pdbx_seq_one_letter_code
_entity_poly.pdbx_strand_id
1 'polypeptide(L)' 'SMQQATPLPPCGLADLDHSGEVDIFDVRLLTHAYGSRASDPLYIARYDLDESGEIDILDLRRLTAQYGKTCPRGD' A
#
# COMPACT_ATOMS: atom_id res chain seq x y z
N SER A 1 -24.47 1.07 -13.02
CA SER A 1 -23.78 0.20 -12.06
C SER A 1 -23.04 1.05 -11.07
N MET A 2 -23.27 0.87 -9.76
CA MET A 2 -22.46 1.53 -8.74
C MET A 2 -21.20 0.69 -8.56
N GLN A 3 -20.01 1.24 -8.85
CA GLN A 3 -18.76 0.60 -8.45
C GLN A 3 -18.80 0.43 -6.93
N GLN A 4 -18.77 -0.82 -6.46
CA GLN A 4 -18.58 -1.06 -5.04
C GLN A 4 -17.15 -0.65 -4.66
N ALA A 5 -17.00 0.08 -3.57
CA ALA A 5 -15.68 0.41 -3.04
C ALA A 5 -14.93 -0.89 -2.74
N THR A 6 -13.76 -1.07 -3.34
CA THR A 6 -12.90 -2.23 -3.05
C THR A 6 -12.61 -2.24 -1.55
N PRO A 7 -12.77 -3.39 -0.86
CA PRO A 7 -12.42 -3.51 0.56
C PRO A 7 -11.00 -2.99 0.83
N LEU A 8 -10.78 -2.47 2.04
CA LEU A 8 -9.43 -2.10 2.46
C LEU A 8 -8.53 -3.34 2.45
N PRO A 9 -7.24 -3.17 2.09
CA PRO A 9 -6.31 -4.29 2.11
C PRO A 9 -6.16 -4.86 3.54
N PRO A 10 -5.87 -6.16 3.69
CA PRO A 10 -5.39 -6.71 4.96
C PRO A 10 -4.20 -5.93 5.50
N CYS A 11 -4.08 -5.85 6.84
CA CYS A 11 -2.99 -5.15 7.54
C CYS A 11 -1.62 -5.49 6.94
N GLY A 12 -1.31 -6.78 6.77
CA GLY A 12 0.00 -7.25 6.29
C GLY A 12 0.35 -6.84 4.85
N LEU A 13 -0.60 -6.34 4.05
CA LEU A 13 -0.29 -5.74 2.76
C LEU A 13 0.14 -4.27 2.88
N ALA A 14 -0.30 -3.57 3.93
CA ALA A 14 0.09 -2.20 4.22
C ALA A 14 1.38 -2.10 5.04
N ASP A 15 1.81 -3.20 5.67
CA ASP A 15 3.13 -3.39 6.31
C ASP A 15 4.19 -3.68 5.22
N LEU A 16 4.68 -2.59 4.63
CA LEU A 16 5.60 -2.56 3.50
C LEU A 16 7.07 -2.75 3.92
N ASP A 17 7.43 -2.59 5.18
CA ASP A 17 8.78 -2.95 5.65
C ASP A 17 8.84 -4.30 6.39
N HIS A 18 7.69 -4.94 6.57
CA HIS A 18 7.52 -6.22 7.27
C HIS A 18 7.97 -6.14 8.75
N SER A 19 7.87 -4.97 9.35
CA SER A 19 8.16 -4.75 10.78
C SER A 19 7.14 -5.45 11.68
N GLY A 20 5.91 -5.65 11.20
CA GLY A 20 4.75 -6.09 11.98
C GLY A 20 3.87 -4.94 12.44
N GLU A 21 4.17 -3.70 12.06
CA GLU A 21 3.37 -2.51 12.35
C GLU A 21 3.22 -1.67 11.09
N VAL A 22 2.03 -1.09 10.87
CA VAL A 22 1.85 -0.11 9.79
C VAL A 22 2.15 1.29 10.33
N ASP A 23 3.27 1.87 9.93
CA ASP A 23 3.73 3.16 10.45
C ASP A 23 4.31 4.10 9.35
N ILE A 24 5.10 5.09 9.78
CA ILE A 24 5.68 6.09 8.89
C ILE A 24 6.74 5.51 7.93
N PHE A 25 7.37 4.39 8.28
CA PHE A 25 8.34 3.73 7.41
C PHE A 25 7.66 3.10 6.20
N ASP A 26 6.43 2.59 6.35
CA ASP A 26 5.64 2.10 5.21
C ASP A 26 5.24 3.24 4.27
N VAL A 27 4.79 4.37 4.84
CA VAL A 27 4.50 5.59 4.06
C VAL A 27 5.75 6.04 3.30
N ARG A 28 6.92 6.01 3.95
CA ARG A 28 8.20 6.38 3.31
C ARG A 28 8.53 5.45 2.15
N LEU A 29 8.27 4.15 2.27
CA LEU A 29 8.49 3.19 1.19
C LEU A 29 7.55 3.41 0.00
N LEU A 30 6.26 3.62 0.25
CA LEU A 30 5.29 3.91 -0.81
C LEU A 30 5.65 5.23 -1.52
N THR A 31 5.97 6.27 -0.76
CA THR A 31 6.34 7.58 -1.33
C THR A 31 7.62 7.57 -2.17
N HIS A 32 8.50 6.57 -2.01
CA HIS A 32 9.67 6.38 -2.87
C HIS A 32 9.29 6.07 -4.33
N ALA A 33 8.17 5.36 -4.56
CA ALA A 33 7.69 4.97 -5.88
C ALA A 33 6.47 5.78 -6.35
N TYR A 34 6.07 6.82 -5.60
CA TYR A 34 4.87 7.60 -5.89
C TYR A 34 4.93 8.27 -7.27
N GLY A 35 3.85 8.12 -8.04
CA GLY A 35 3.71 8.61 -9.41
C GLY A 35 4.28 7.68 -10.48
N SER A 36 4.84 6.53 -10.11
CA SER A 36 5.30 5.52 -11.08
C SER A 36 4.14 4.65 -11.57
N ARG A 37 4.24 4.20 -12.82
CA ARG A 37 3.31 3.26 -13.47
C ARG A 37 3.96 1.91 -13.69
N ALA A 38 3.16 0.87 -13.95
CA ALA A 38 3.66 -0.49 -14.21
C ALA A 38 4.76 -0.61 -15.30
N SER A 39 4.88 0.36 -16.21
CA SER A 39 5.94 0.43 -17.23
C SER A 39 7.26 1.05 -16.73
N ASP A 40 7.26 1.71 -15.59
CA ASP A 40 8.36 2.53 -15.11
C ASP A 40 9.34 1.71 -14.25
N PRO A 41 10.66 1.95 -14.33
CA PRO A 41 11.65 1.21 -13.54
C PRO A 41 11.51 1.36 -12.01
N LEU A 42 10.87 2.45 -11.56
CA LEU A 42 10.63 2.73 -10.15
C LEU A 42 9.35 2.06 -9.62
N TYR A 43 8.55 1.46 -10.49
CA TYR A 43 7.33 0.79 -10.08
C TYR A 43 7.63 -0.50 -9.33
N ILE A 44 7.02 -0.62 -8.17
CA ILE A 44 7.16 -1.77 -7.30
C ILE A 44 5.75 -2.28 -7.03
N ALA A 45 5.38 -3.39 -7.68
CA ALA A 45 3.99 -3.88 -7.73
C ALA A 45 3.31 -4.05 -6.36
N ARG A 46 4.09 -4.34 -5.31
CA ARG A 46 3.60 -4.43 -3.92
C ARG A 46 3.15 -3.10 -3.29
N TYR A 47 3.50 -1.96 -3.89
CA TYR A 47 3.11 -0.62 -3.42
C TYR A 47 1.84 -0.10 -4.09
N ASP A 48 1.42 -0.74 -5.19
CA ASP A 48 0.11 -0.55 -5.83
C ASP A 48 -0.91 -1.42 -5.07
N LEU A 49 -1.48 -0.85 -4.03
CA LEU A 49 -2.38 -1.51 -3.08
C LEU A 49 -3.81 -1.63 -3.60
N ASP A 50 -4.12 -0.96 -4.72
CA ASP A 50 -5.41 -1.05 -5.39
C ASP A 50 -5.38 -1.74 -6.75
N GLU A 51 -4.20 -2.19 -7.17
CA GLU A 51 -3.92 -2.93 -8.39
C GLU A 51 -4.33 -2.16 -9.66
N SER A 52 -4.24 -0.82 -9.62
CA SER A 52 -4.59 0.04 -10.76
C SER A 52 -3.51 0.14 -11.83
N GLY A 53 -2.28 -0.27 -11.49
CA GLY A 53 -1.09 -0.10 -12.32
C GLY A 53 -0.39 1.25 -12.16
N GLU A 54 -0.82 2.09 -11.21
CA GLU A 54 -0.20 3.37 -10.86
C GLU A 54 -0.06 3.45 -9.34
N ILE A 55 1.08 3.94 -8.84
CA ILE A 55 1.26 4.19 -7.40
C ILE A 55 0.90 5.64 -7.11
N ASP A 56 -0.26 5.89 -6.49
CA ASP A 56 -0.78 7.23 -6.29
C ASP A 56 -1.45 7.45 -4.92
N ILE A 57 -2.31 8.48 -4.85
CA ILE A 57 -3.01 8.85 -3.62
C ILE A 57 -3.99 7.78 -3.14
N LEU A 58 -4.52 6.94 -4.03
CA LEU A 58 -5.42 5.86 -3.69
C LEU A 58 -4.69 4.77 -2.91
N ASP A 59 -3.45 4.45 -3.27
CA ASP A 59 -2.60 3.53 -2.52
C ASP A 59 -2.23 4.11 -1.16
N LEU A 60 -1.79 5.38 -1.13
CA LEU A 60 -1.48 6.05 0.12
C LEU A 60 -2.71 6.10 1.05
N ARG A 61 -3.91 6.32 0.52
CA ARG A 61 -5.16 6.28 1.28
C ARG A 61 -5.42 4.89 1.85
N ARG A 62 -5.15 3.82 1.10
CA ARG A 62 -5.33 2.44 1.55
C ARG A 62 -4.32 2.06 2.64
N LEU A 63 -3.06 2.46 2.48
CA LEU A 63 -2.02 2.29 3.49
C LEU A 63 -2.40 3.03 4.78
N THR A 64 -2.72 4.32 4.67
CA THR A 64 -3.04 5.14 5.85
C THR A 64 -4.33 4.72 6.56
N ALA A 65 -5.25 4.02 5.88
CA ALA A 65 -6.41 3.39 6.54
C ALA A 65 -6.03 2.23 7.47
N GLN A 66 -4.80 1.70 7.37
CA GLN A 66 -4.24 0.69 8.26
C GLN A 66 -3.24 1.26 9.28
N TYR A 67 -2.92 2.57 9.22
CA TYR A 67 -1.88 3.18 10.04
C TYR A 67 -2.11 2.97 11.56
N GLY A 68 -1.04 2.61 12.26
CA GLY A 68 -1.03 2.31 13.69
C GLY A 68 -1.53 0.91 14.06
N LYS A 69 -1.84 0.05 13.09
CA LYS A 69 -2.19 -1.35 13.37
C LYS A 69 -0.95 -2.21 13.45
N THR A 70 -0.92 -3.09 14.43
CA THR A 70 0.01 -4.22 14.47
C THR A 70 -0.55 -5.36 13.64
N CYS A 71 0.23 -5.86 12.69
CA CYS A 71 -0.09 -7.02 11.90
C CYS A 71 0.59 -8.23 12.55
N PRO A 72 -0.13 -9.30 12.91
CA PRO A 72 0.52 -10.55 13.31
C PRO A 72 1.46 -10.95 12.17
N ARG A 73 2.75 -11.17 12.47
CA ARG A 73 3.65 -11.79 11.48
C ARG A 73 3.01 -13.10 11.09
N GLY A 74 2.65 -13.24 9.81
CA GLY A 74 2.25 -14.51 9.26
C GLY A 74 3.43 -15.48 9.42
N ASP A 75 3.18 -16.53 10.17
CA ASP A 75 4.03 -17.72 10.31
C ASP A 75 4.44 -18.31 8.94
#